data_AF-A0A933NBF9-F1
#
_entry.id   AF-A0A933NBF9-F1
#
_cell.length_a   1.000
_cell.length_b   1.000
_cell.length_c   1.000
_cell.angle_alpha   90.00
_cell.angle_beta   90.00
_cell.angle_gamma   90.00
#
_symmetry.space_group_name_H-M   'P 1'
#
loop_
_entity.id
_entity.type
_entity.pdbx_description
1 polymer ?
#
loop_
_entity_poly.entity_id
_entity_poly.type
_entity_poly.pdbx_seq_one_letter_code
_entity_poly.pdbx_strand_id
1 'polypeptide(L)'
;MSHNSLRSTLTLVFIVASSVQARAQSVEESVSLELSGFEEVPTFEDLTKKYGMAPATAAVLALADDESARPFLRARALALLGQSESPEALPVIRRALSTPEQPFTILFAAVSAAGRKGNGLVEALRPHLDSEDVHLREVAIGSLAKIGTPESKRLLATRRPKETSPMLKRKLAELDR
;
A
#
# COMPACT_ATOMS: atom_id res chain seq x y z
N MET A 1 -50.70 -23.09 13.30
CA MET A 1 -49.80 -22.13 13.98
C MET A 1 -48.37 -22.42 13.54
N SER A 2 -47.57 -21.36 13.34
CA SER A 2 -46.12 -21.37 13.06
C SER A 2 -45.64 -21.52 11.59
N HIS A 3 -45.74 -20.44 10.82
CA HIS A 3 -44.84 -20.14 9.69
C HIS A 3 -44.70 -18.61 9.57
N ASN A 4 -43.93 -17.96 10.47
CA ASN A 4 -43.63 -16.53 10.29
C ASN A 4 -42.30 -16.03 10.89
N SER A 5 -41.45 -16.91 11.43
CA SER A 5 -40.23 -16.47 12.13
C SER A 5 -39.02 -16.23 11.20
N LEU A 6 -38.92 -16.95 10.07
CA LEU A 6 -37.74 -16.82 9.18
C LEU A 6 -37.74 -15.58 8.28
N ARG A 7 -38.91 -15.01 7.92
CA ARG A 7 -38.95 -13.87 7.00
C ARG A 7 -38.51 -12.55 7.64
N SER A 8 -38.78 -12.36 8.92
CA SER A 8 -38.41 -11.12 9.63
C SER A 8 -36.91 -11.01 9.93
N THR A 9 -36.24 -12.12 10.26
CA THR A 9 -34.79 -12.12 10.50
C THR A 9 -33.98 -11.92 9.22
N LEU A 10 -34.37 -12.57 8.11
CA LEU A 10 -33.74 -12.35 6.81
C LEU A 10 -33.90 -10.90 6.34
N THR A 11 -35.09 -10.32 6.44
CA THR A 11 -35.34 -8.92 6.01
C THR A 11 -34.53 -7.91 6.84
N LEU A 12 -34.41 -8.13 8.15
CA LEU A 12 -33.62 -7.25 9.04
C LEU A 12 -32.11 -7.34 8.74
N VAL A 13 -31.58 -8.54 8.48
CA VAL A 13 -30.17 -8.75 8.10
C VAL A 13 -29.87 -8.07 6.75
N PHE A 14 -30.77 -8.16 5.76
CA PHE A 14 -30.61 -7.50 4.47
C PHE A 14 -30.61 -5.96 4.57
N ILE A 15 -31.48 -5.37 5.39
CA ILE A 15 -31.53 -3.90 5.59
C ILE A 15 -30.26 -3.39 6.30
N VAL A 16 -29.78 -4.12 7.30
CA VAL A 16 -28.54 -3.75 8.01
C VAL A 16 -27.32 -3.89 7.09
N ALA A 17 -27.22 -4.98 6.31
CA ALA A 17 -26.13 -5.15 5.35
C ALA A 17 -26.11 -4.04 4.27
N SER A 18 -27.28 -3.65 3.76
CA SER A 18 -27.41 -2.60 2.74
C SER A 18 -27.01 -1.22 3.28
N SER A 19 -27.37 -0.91 4.53
CA SER A 19 -27.00 0.37 5.17
C SER A 19 -25.52 0.45 5.54
N VAL A 20 -24.91 -0.67 5.95
CA VAL A 20 -23.46 -0.77 6.16
C VAL A 20 -22.71 -0.57 4.85
N GLN A 21 -23.15 -1.21 3.77
CA GLN A 21 -22.53 -1.07 2.45
C GLN A 21 -22.62 0.36 1.91
N ALA A 22 -23.78 1.00 2.02
CA ALA A 22 -23.95 2.40 1.60
C ALA A 22 -23.05 3.35 2.40
N ARG A 23 -22.89 3.10 3.71
CA ARG A 23 -21.96 3.86 4.55
C ARG A 23 -20.50 3.64 4.13
N ALA A 24 -20.10 2.41 3.83
CA ALA A 24 -18.74 2.12 3.36
C ALA A 24 -18.42 2.85 2.05
N GLN A 25 -19.34 2.81 1.08
CA GLN A 25 -19.21 3.56 -0.18
C GLN A 25 -19.08 5.07 0.06
N SER A 26 -19.88 5.63 0.98
CA SER A 26 -19.77 7.07 1.31
C SER A 26 -18.42 7.44 1.94
N VAL A 27 -17.79 6.52 2.67
CA VAL A 27 -16.45 6.73 3.25
C VAL A 27 -15.38 6.60 2.17
N GLU A 28 -15.48 5.63 1.26
CA GLU A 28 -14.58 5.48 0.10
C GLU A 28 -14.55 6.75 -0.76
N GLU A 29 -15.72 7.29 -1.11
CA GLU A 29 -15.83 8.53 -1.87
C GLU A 29 -15.21 9.72 -1.12
N SER A 30 -15.47 9.80 0.20
CA SER A 30 -14.92 10.87 1.05
C SER A 30 -13.39 10.79 1.15
N VAL A 31 -12.83 9.59 1.36
CA VAL A 31 -11.39 9.36 1.40
C VAL A 31 -10.76 9.68 0.05
N SER A 32 -11.37 9.26 -1.05
CA SER A 32 -10.91 9.58 -2.40
C SER A 32 -10.85 11.10 -2.65
N LEU A 33 -11.88 11.84 -2.20
CA LEU A 33 -11.94 13.29 -2.29
C LEU A 33 -10.82 13.95 -1.47
N GLU A 34 -10.62 13.52 -0.22
CA GLU A 34 -9.54 14.08 0.62
C GLU A 34 -8.15 13.79 0.05
N LEU A 35 -7.92 12.56 -0.40
CA LEU A 35 -6.68 12.20 -1.09
C LEU A 35 -6.55 12.84 -2.45
N SER A 36 -7.55 13.57 -2.95
CA SER A 36 -7.44 14.39 -4.14
C SER A 36 -6.94 15.82 -3.87
N GLY A 37 -6.87 16.25 -2.61
CA GLY A 37 -6.44 17.58 -2.19
C GLY A 37 -5.01 17.93 -2.63
N PHE A 38 -4.78 19.23 -2.88
CA PHE A 38 -3.48 19.75 -3.33
C PHE A 38 -2.59 20.27 -2.20
N GLU A 39 -3.18 20.76 -1.11
CA GLU A 39 -2.45 21.42 -0.01
C GLU A 39 -2.09 20.44 1.11
N GLU A 40 -3.09 19.87 1.77
CA GLU A 40 -2.91 18.91 2.86
C GLU A 40 -3.43 17.54 2.43
N VAL A 41 -2.54 16.56 2.36
CA VAL A 41 -2.91 15.15 2.20
C VAL A 41 -3.01 14.56 3.61
N PRO A 42 -4.18 14.03 4.03
CA PRO A 42 -4.36 13.52 5.37
C PRO A 42 -3.41 12.35 5.64
N THR A 43 -2.95 12.23 6.88
CA THR A 43 -2.25 11.03 7.35
C THR A 43 -3.24 9.88 7.58
N PHE A 44 -2.72 8.66 7.77
CA PHE A 44 -3.58 7.53 8.10
C PHE A 44 -4.27 7.73 9.47
N GLU A 45 -3.58 8.41 10.39
CA GLU A 45 -4.14 8.79 11.68
C GLU A 45 -5.33 9.77 11.54
N ASP A 46 -5.22 10.77 10.66
CA ASP A 46 -6.30 11.73 10.42
C ASP A 46 -7.56 11.05 9.88
N LEU A 47 -7.39 10.15 8.90
CA LEU A 47 -8.50 9.38 8.34
C LEU A 47 -9.16 8.47 9.39
N THR A 48 -8.37 7.78 10.22
CA THR A 48 -8.90 6.87 11.24
C THR A 48 -9.56 7.61 12.39
N LYS A 49 -9.08 8.80 12.76
CA LYS A 49 -9.76 9.72 13.70
C LYS A 49 -11.12 10.17 13.16
N LYS A 50 -11.18 10.51 11.87
CA LYS A 50 -12.39 11.07 11.24
C LYS A 50 -13.45 10.02 10.92
N TYR A 51 -13.05 8.89 10.35
CA TYR A 51 -13.96 7.87 9.80
C TYR A 51 -14.03 6.59 10.64
N GLY A 52 -13.17 6.46 11.66
CA GLY A 52 -12.96 5.24 12.42
C GLY A 52 -11.95 4.32 11.76
N MET A 53 -11.26 3.50 12.57
CA MET A 53 -10.18 2.61 12.11
C MET A 53 -10.63 1.67 10.98
N ALA A 54 -11.71 0.92 11.18
CA ALA A 54 -12.16 -0.06 10.19
C ALA A 54 -12.64 0.57 8.87
N PRO A 55 -13.53 1.58 8.87
CA PRO A 55 -13.97 2.22 7.62
C PRO A 55 -12.83 2.93 6.87
N ALA A 56 -11.93 3.63 7.57
CA ALA A 56 -10.78 4.28 6.94
C ALA A 56 -9.83 3.26 6.32
N THR A 57 -9.54 2.17 7.03
CA THR A 57 -8.69 1.08 6.52
C THR A 57 -9.30 0.47 5.26
N ALA A 58 -10.58 0.13 5.29
CA ALA A 58 -11.30 -0.45 4.15
C ALA A 58 -11.26 0.48 2.93
N ALA A 59 -11.54 1.77 3.12
CA ALA A 59 -11.52 2.76 2.04
C ALA A 59 -10.14 2.93 1.42
N VAL A 60 -9.08 3.00 2.23
CA VAL A 60 -7.71 3.13 1.74
C VAL A 60 -7.26 1.85 1.01
N LEU A 61 -7.65 0.66 1.48
CA LEU A 61 -7.39 -0.61 0.80
C LEU A 61 -8.08 -0.65 -0.57
N ALA A 62 -9.38 -0.33 -0.62
CA ALA A 62 -10.15 -0.31 -1.85
C ALA A 62 -9.54 0.65 -2.89
N LEU A 63 -9.22 1.88 -2.47
CA LEU A 63 -8.65 2.88 -3.36
C LEU A 63 -7.23 2.53 -3.86
N ALA A 64 -6.42 1.83 -3.07
CA ALA A 64 -5.10 1.37 -3.51
C ALA A 64 -5.21 0.27 -4.59
N ASP A 65 -6.21 -0.61 -4.46
CA ASP A 65 -6.43 -1.76 -5.34
C ASP A 65 -7.32 -1.43 -6.57
N ASP A 66 -7.98 -0.28 -6.59
CA ASP A 66 -8.81 0.18 -7.71
C ASP A 66 -7.96 0.61 -8.92
N GLU A 67 -7.86 -0.24 -9.93
CA GLU A 67 -7.12 0.05 -11.16
C GLU A 67 -7.76 1.15 -12.02
N SER A 68 -9.04 1.45 -11.83
CA SER A 68 -9.73 2.55 -12.52
C SER A 68 -9.47 3.92 -11.88
N ALA A 69 -8.99 3.95 -10.63
CA ALA A 69 -8.67 5.18 -9.94
C ALA A 69 -7.45 5.88 -10.54
N ARG A 70 -7.43 7.22 -10.43
CA ARG A 70 -6.31 8.05 -10.91
C ARG A 70 -4.99 7.59 -10.25
N PRO A 71 -3.88 7.45 -10.99
CA PRO A 71 -2.66 6.86 -10.46
C PRO A 71 -2.10 7.51 -9.19
N PHE A 72 -2.25 8.83 -9.06
CA PHE A 72 -1.77 9.54 -7.87
C PHE A 72 -2.62 9.25 -6.62
N LEU A 73 -3.92 8.96 -6.76
CA LEU A 73 -4.79 8.55 -5.64
C LEU A 73 -4.36 7.17 -5.13
N ARG A 74 -4.14 6.23 -6.04
CA ARG A 74 -3.62 4.90 -5.71
C ARG A 74 -2.26 4.98 -5.01
N ALA A 75 -1.36 5.82 -5.52
CA ALA A 75 -0.05 6.04 -4.91
C ALA A 75 -0.16 6.63 -3.48
N ARG A 76 -1.04 7.62 -3.26
CA ARG A 76 -1.32 8.17 -1.93
C ARG A 76 -1.90 7.11 -0.99
N ALA A 77 -2.86 6.33 -1.47
CA ALA A 77 -3.45 5.24 -0.70
C ALA A 77 -2.39 4.18 -0.31
N LEU A 78 -1.51 3.76 -1.23
CA LEU A 78 -0.38 2.86 -0.93
C LEU A 78 0.58 3.46 0.11
N ALA A 79 0.88 4.76 0.02
CA ALA A 79 1.72 5.43 1.01
C ALA A 79 1.10 5.39 2.42
N LEU A 80 -0.22 5.58 2.52
CA LEU A 80 -0.97 5.45 3.77
C LEU A 80 -1.02 4.02 4.27
N LEU A 81 -1.22 3.04 3.38
CA LEU A 81 -1.13 1.62 3.75
C LEU A 81 0.24 1.29 4.34
N GLY A 82 1.32 1.88 3.83
CA GLY A 82 2.65 1.73 4.42
C GLY A 82 2.78 2.26 5.85
N GLN A 83 1.92 3.20 6.28
CA GLN A 83 1.89 3.74 7.64
C GLN A 83 0.94 2.97 8.55
N SER A 84 -0.02 2.24 8.00
CA SER A 84 -1.01 1.50 8.79
C SER A 84 -0.40 0.28 9.48
N GLU A 85 -1.07 -0.20 10.53
CA GLU A 85 -0.76 -1.49 11.17
C GLU A 85 -1.55 -2.67 10.56
N SER A 86 -2.45 -2.38 9.62
CA SER A 86 -3.32 -3.40 9.00
C SER A 86 -2.49 -4.45 8.26
N PRO A 87 -2.63 -5.76 8.60
CA PRO A 87 -2.00 -6.85 7.85
C PRO A 87 -2.61 -7.03 6.45
N GLU A 88 -3.86 -6.61 6.24
CA GLU A 88 -4.55 -6.63 4.94
C GLU A 88 -3.87 -5.73 3.90
N ALA A 89 -3.04 -4.78 4.34
CA ALA A 89 -2.21 -3.98 3.43
C ALA A 89 -1.15 -4.80 2.68
N LEU A 90 -0.66 -5.90 3.26
CA LEU A 90 0.43 -6.70 2.66
C LEU A 90 0.05 -7.28 1.28
N PRO A 91 -1.09 -7.96 1.10
CA PRO A 91 -1.47 -8.46 -0.22
C PRO A 91 -1.70 -7.34 -1.25
N VAL A 92 -2.27 -6.20 -0.85
CA VAL A 92 -2.50 -5.06 -1.75
C VAL A 92 -1.18 -4.46 -2.22
N ILE A 93 -0.24 -4.18 -1.30
CA ILE A 93 1.09 -3.67 -1.65
C ILE A 93 1.84 -4.68 -2.52
N ARG A 94 1.77 -5.98 -2.20
CA ARG A 94 2.39 -7.03 -3.02
C ARG A 94 1.86 -7.03 -4.44
N ARG A 95 0.54 -6.89 -4.63
CA ARG A 95 -0.07 -6.84 -5.96
C ARG A 95 0.46 -5.65 -6.75
N ALA A 96 0.46 -4.46 -6.16
CA ALA A 96 0.98 -3.24 -6.78
C ALA A 96 2.46 -3.33 -7.20
N LEU A 97 3.28 -4.09 -6.48
CA LEU A 97 4.69 -4.37 -6.85
C LEU A 97 4.81 -5.34 -8.03
N SER A 98 3.85 -6.26 -8.18
CA SER A 98 3.88 -7.32 -9.21
C SER A 98 3.11 -7.00 -10.48
N THR A 99 2.28 -5.95 -10.48
CA THR A 99 1.48 -5.56 -11.64
C THR A 99 2.40 -5.04 -12.76
N PRO A 100 2.36 -5.64 -13.97
CA PRO A 100 3.14 -5.17 -15.11
C PRO A 100 2.77 -3.74 -15.52
N GLU A 101 3.74 -3.00 -16.08
CA GLU A 101 3.53 -1.66 -16.66
C GLU A 101 2.90 -0.63 -15.70
N GLN A 102 3.01 -0.88 -14.40
CA GLN A 102 2.51 0.00 -13.37
C GLN A 102 3.20 1.37 -13.46
N PRO A 103 2.45 2.50 -13.42
CA PRO A 103 3.03 3.83 -13.43
C PRO A 103 4.09 4.03 -12.34
N PHE A 104 5.16 4.76 -12.66
CA PHE A 104 6.26 5.03 -11.73
C PHE A 104 5.80 5.52 -10.36
N THR A 105 4.81 6.42 -10.30
CA THR A 105 4.28 6.96 -9.05
C THR A 105 3.69 5.89 -8.13
N ILE A 106 3.03 4.89 -8.71
CA ILE A 106 2.45 3.77 -7.96
C ILE A 106 3.56 2.83 -7.50
N LEU A 107 4.51 2.48 -8.37
CA LEU A 107 5.65 1.63 -8.01
C LEU A 107 6.51 2.27 -6.90
N PHE A 108 6.80 3.56 -7.01
CA PHE A 108 7.54 4.30 -5.99
C PHE A 108 6.83 4.24 -4.63
N ALA A 109 5.51 4.46 -4.61
CA ALA A 109 4.72 4.38 -3.40
C ALA A 109 4.66 2.95 -2.83
N ALA A 110 4.45 1.94 -3.68
CA ALA A 110 4.40 0.54 -3.28
C ALA A 110 5.75 0.07 -2.69
N VAL A 111 6.87 0.41 -3.34
CA VAL A 111 8.22 0.07 -2.86
C VAL A 111 8.51 0.76 -1.52
N SER A 112 8.14 2.03 -1.39
CA SER A 112 8.25 2.77 -0.13
C SER A 112 7.39 2.17 0.98
N ALA A 113 6.15 1.81 0.67
CA ALA A 113 5.22 1.18 1.61
C ALA A 113 5.72 -0.18 2.09
N ALA A 114 6.28 -0.98 1.17
CA ALA A 114 6.91 -2.26 1.50
C ALA A 114 8.08 -2.11 2.48
N GLY A 115 8.95 -1.11 2.27
CA GLY A 115 10.03 -0.79 3.19
C GLY A 115 9.56 -0.40 4.60
N ARG A 116 8.35 0.18 4.73
CA ARG A 116 7.73 0.48 6.03
C ARG A 116 7.09 -0.74 6.67
N LYS A 117 6.42 -1.59 5.89
CA LYS A 117 5.75 -2.81 6.36
C LYS A 117 6.71 -3.90 6.83
N GLY A 118 7.93 -3.93 6.30
CA GLY A 118 8.96 -4.82 6.84
C GLY A 118 9.08 -6.15 6.11
N ASN A 119 9.44 -7.18 6.89
CA ASN A 119 9.93 -8.46 6.38
C ASN A 119 8.98 -9.19 5.42
N GLY A 120 7.66 -9.02 5.56
CA GLY A 120 6.66 -9.71 4.74
C GLY A 120 6.71 -9.39 3.24
N LEU A 121 7.45 -8.35 2.83
CA LEU A 121 7.52 -7.87 1.45
C LEU A 121 8.94 -7.88 0.85
N VAL A 122 9.93 -8.45 1.53
CA VAL A 122 11.33 -8.49 1.07
C VAL A 122 11.45 -9.11 -0.33
N GLU A 123 10.86 -10.28 -0.54
CA GLU A 123 10.92 -10.94 -1.85
C GLU A 123 10.18 -10.18 -2.95
N ALA A 124 9.11 -9.45 -2.60
CA ALA A 124 8.39 -8.62 -3.57
C ALA A 124 9.21 -7.39 -4.01
N LEU A 125 10.22 -6.99 -3.23
CA LEU A 125 11.13 -5.89 -3.59
C LEU A 125 12.24 -6.31 -4.56
N ARG A 126 12.52 -7.61 -4.70
CA ARG A 126 13.62 -8.14 -5.50
C ARG A 126 13.62 -7.63 -6.95
N PRO A 127 12.51 -7.65 -7.72
CA PRO A 127 12.53 -7.20 -9.11
C PRO A 127 12.91 -5.73 -9.27
N HIS A 128 12.57 -4.89 -8.29
CA HIS A 128 12.81 -3.44 -8.34
C HIS A 128 14.26 -3.05 -8.10
N LEU A 129 15.09 -3.95 -7.57
CA LEU A 129 16.54 -3.76 -7.56
C LEU A 129 17.14 -3.73 -8.97
N ASP A 130 16.51 -4.41 -9.92
CA ASP A 130 16.98 -4.56 -11.30
C ASP A 130 16.22 -3.68 -12.30
N SER A 131 15.42 -2.73 -11.80
CA SER A 131 14.76 -1.73 -12.65
C SER A 131 15.79 -0.95 -13.48
N GLU A 132 15.45 -0.61 -14.72
CA GLU A 132 16.24 0.31 -15.54
C GLU A 132 16.20 1.74 -14.99
N ASP A 133 15.10 2.11 -14.32
CA ASP A 133 14.93 3.40 -13.66
C ASP A 133 15.77 3.49 -12.38
N VAL A 134 16.73 4.41 -12.38
CA VAL A 134 17.65 4.62 -11.25
C VAL A 134 16.94 5.05 -9.97
N HIS A 135 15.84 5.80 -10.06
CA HIS A 135 15.06 6.25 -8.90
C HIS A 135 14.28 5.08 -8.30
N LEU A 136 13.76 4.18 -9.15
CA LEU A 136 13.09 2.98 -8.65
C LEU A 136 14.09 2.03 -7.95
N ARG A 137 15.30 1.88 -8.51
CA ARG A 137 16.37 1.15 -7.83
C ARG A 137 16.75 1.79 -6.50
N GLU A 138 16.87 3.11 -6.47
CA GLU A 138 17.25 3.85 -5.26
C GLU A 138 16.28 3.59 -4.11
N VAL A 139 14.98 3.67 -4.38
CA VAL A 139 13.94 3.46 -3.36
C VAL A 139 13.87 1.98 -2.97
N ALA A 140 14.08 1.03 -3.89
CA ALA A 140 14.18 -0.39 -3.55
C ALA A 140 15.37 -0.70 -2.63
N ILE A 141 16.55 -0.14 -2.93
CA ILE A 141 17.74 -0.24 -2.08
C ILE A 141 17.46 0.35 -0.70
N GLY A 142 16.83 1.54 -0.64
CA GLY A 142 16.47 2.21 0.61
C GLY A 142 15.48 1.40 1.45
N SER A 143 14.44 0.84 0.81
CA SER A 143 13.44 0.00 1.47
C SER A 143 14.06 -1.27 2.04
N LEU A 144 14.89 -1.99 1.27
CA LEU A 144 15.56 -3.20 1.78
C LEU A 144 16.55 -2.89 2.90
N ALA A 145 17.30 -1.79 2.79
CA ALA A 145 18.20 -1.33 3.85
C ALA A 145 17.44 -1.03 5.15
N LYS A 146 16.29 -0.34 5.04
CA LYS A 146 15.39 -0.07 6.16
C LYS A 146 14.85 -1.34 6.80
N ILE A 147 14.51 -2.36 6.00
CA ILE A 147 14.03 -3.65 6.51
C ILE A 147 15.14 -4.40 7.27
N GLY A 148 16.37 -4.39 6.75
CA GLY A 148 17.57 -4.83 7.48
C GLY A 148 17.67 -6.33 7.82
N THR A 149 16.72 -7.16 7.38
CA THR A 149 16.75 -8.61 7.64
C THR A 149 17.92 -9.28 6.89
N PRO A 150 18.36 -10.49 7.32
CA PRO A 150 19.41 -11.22 6.61
C PRO A 150 19.11 -11.42 5.12
N GLU A 151 17.84 -11.62 4.76
CA GLU A 151 17.41 -11.73 3.37
C GLU A 151 17.56 -10.41 2.62
N SER A 152 17.12 -9.29 3.20
CA SER A 152 17.35 -7.96 2.61
C SER A 152 18.83 -7.68 2.38
N LYS A 153 19.69 -8.01 3.34
CA LYS A 153 21.14 -7.85 3.20
C LYS A 153 21.70 -8.71 2.06
N ARG A 154 21.23 -9.96 1.91
CA ARG A 154 21.60 -10.82 0.78
C ARG A 154 21.19 -10.21 -0.56
N LEU A 155 19.96 -9.70 -0.68
CA LEU A 155 19.50 -9.04 -1.92
C LEU A 155 20.32 -7.79 -2.25
N LEU A 156 20.68 -6.99 -1.26
CA LEU A 156 21.54 -5.84 -1.46
C LEU A 156 22.95 -6.26 -1.89
N ALA A 157 23.50 -7.33 -1.31
CA ALA A 157 24.81 -7.86 -1.69
C ALA A 157 24.84 -8.36 -3.14
N THR A 158 23.77 -9.02 -3.63
CA THR A 158 23.69 -9.45 -5.04
C THR A 158 23.52 -8.28 -6.00
N ARG A 159 22.95 -7.14 -5.55
CA ARG A 159 22.80 -5.94 -6.38
C ARG A 159 24.10 -5.19 -6.62
N ARG A 160 25.01 -5.15 -5.63
CA ARG A 160 26.26 -4.38 -5.65
C ARG A 160 27.13 -4.55 -6.89
N PRO A 161 27.55 -5.76 -7.30
CA PRO A 161 28.52 -5.93 -8.38
C PRO A 161 28.00 -5.44 -9.73
N LYS A 162 26.67 -5.38 -9.91
CA LYS A 162 26.01 -4.93 -11.14
C LYS A 162 25.55 -3.47 -11.09
N GLU A 163 25.88 -2.69 -10.05
CA GLU A 163 25.44 -1.28 -9.98
C GLU A 163 26.25 -0.41 -10.91
N THR A 164 25.55 0.43 -11.66
CA THR A 164 26.12 1.30 -12.68
C THR A 164 26.08 2.76 -12.24
N SER A 165 25.08 3.16 -11.46
CA SER A 165 24.94 4.52 -10.92
C SER A 165 26.02 4.80 -9.86
N PRO A 166 26.88 5.83 -10.05
CA PRO A 166 27.88 6.21 -9.06
C PRO A 166 27.27 6.58 -7.70
N MET A 167 26.10 7.20 -7.69
CA MET A 167 25.36 7.55 -6.47
C MET A 167 24.94 6.29 -5.70
N LEU A 168 24.36 5.31 -6.39
CA LEU A 168 23.90 4.07 -5.74
C LEU A 168 25.05 3.16 -5.31
N LYS A 169 26.19 3.20 -6.02
CA LYS A 169 27.43 2.55 -5.53
C LYS A 169 27.85 3.07 -4.16
N ARG A 170 27.84 4.40 -3.98
CA ARG A 170 28.17 5.03 -2.69
C ARG A 170 27.17 4.63 -1.61
N LYS A 171 25.87 4.75 -1.91
CA LYS A 171 24.79 4.34 -1.00
C LYS A 171 24.94 2.89 -0.54
N LEU A 172 25.19 1.96 -1.47
CA LEU A 172 25.37 0.54 -1.13
C LEU A 172 26.62 0.26 -0.30
N ALA A 173 27.70 1.03 -0.48
CA ALA A 173 28.94 0.90 0.30
C ALA A 173 28.81 1.47 1.73
N GLU A 174 27.93 2.45 1.93
CA GLU A 174 27.64 3.01 3.27
C GLU A 174 26.85 2.04 4.16
N LEU A 175 26.09 1.11 3.56
CA LEU A 175 25.28 0.12 4.29
C LEU A 175 26.10 -0.98 4.99
N ASP A 176 27.42 -1.03 4.77
CA ASP A 176 28.34 -1.99 5.41
C ASP A 176 29.03 -1.46 6.66
N ARG A 177 28.88 -0.15 6.94
CA ARG A 177 29.49 0.50 8.10
C ARG A 177 28.59 0.35 9.32
#